data_AF-A0A3C2B6N3-F1
#
_entry.id   AF-A0A3C2B6N3-F1
#
_cell.length_a   1.000
_cell.length_b   1.000
_cell.length_c   1.000
_cell.angle_alpha   90.00
_cell.angle_beta   90.00
_cell.angle_gamma   90.00
#
_symmetry.space_group_name_H-M   'P 1'
#
loop_
_entity.id
_entity.type
_entity.pdbx_description
1 polymer ?
#
loop_
_entity_poly.entity_id
_entity_poly.type
_entity_poly.pdbx_seq_one_letter_code
_entity_poly.pdbx_strand_id
1 'polypeptide(L)'
;IIDFALSNFANARYLKIVVLTQYMSHSLDRHISQTWRFSGLLGNYVTPVPAQMRRGPHWFAGSADAIYQNINLITDENPDVVCVFGADHIYRMDPRQMVEHHLASGAGVTVAAIPVGYEDAKSFGVIESDEHGQIVAFHEKSPTPPTMPGDSTRCLASMGNYVFDTKTLIDIVTPTGNDAVATDIGGHVIPALTAAGVAHVYDFSTNIVPGQDEREKGYWRDVGTID
;
A
#
# COMPACT_ATOMS: atom_id res chain seq x y z
N ILE A 1 -7.13 3.54 14.47
CA ILE A 1 -6.03 3.05 13.60
C ILE A 1 -6.10 3.73 12.23
N ILE A 2 -7.18 3.58 11.47
CA ILE A 2 -7.34 4.22 10.13
C ILE A 2 -6.98 5.72 10.07
N ASP A 3 -7.21 6.48 11.15
CA ASP A 3 -6.90 7.91 11.21
C ASP A 3 -5.43 8.21 10.92
N PHE A 4 -4.49 7.29 11.19
CA PHE A 4 -3.08 7.46 10.85
C PHE A 4 -2.88 7.49 9.33
N ALA A 5 -3.43 6.50 8.61
CA ALA A 5 -3.36 6.46 7.14
C ALA A 5 -4.06 7.69 6.53
N LEU A 6 -5.27 8.02 6.97
CA LEU A 6 -6.01 9.18 6.47
C LEU A 6 -5.30 10.51 6.76
N SER A 7 -4.69 10.66 7.94
CA SER A 7 -3.92 11.85 8.29
C SER A 7 -2.66 11.98 7.45
N ASN A 8 -1.96 10.88 7.15
CA ASN A 8 -0.78 10.89 6.28
C ASN A 8 -1.14 11.44 4.89
N PHE A 9 -2.24 10.97 4.28
CA PHE A 9 -2.71 11.48 3.00
C PHE A 9 -3.21 12.93 3.06
N ALA A 10 -4.00 13.28 4.08
CA ALA A 10 -4.55 14.62 4.25
C ALA A 10 -3.45 15.69 4.42
N ASN A 11 -2.43 15.38 5.24
CA ASN A 11 -1.28 16.25 5.47
C ASN A 11 -0.43 16.42 4.21
N ALA A 12 -0.34 15.37 3.39
CA ALA A 12 0.30 15.40 2.07
C ALA A 12 -0.53 16.09 0.97
N ARG A 13 -1.75 16.56 1.27
CA ARG A 13 -2.70 17.14 0.29
C ARG A 13 -3.18 16.15 -0.78
N TYR A 14 -3.17 14.86 -0.47
CA TYR A 14 -3.90 13.86 -1.24
C TYR A 14 -5.34 13.79 -0.72
N LEU A 15 -6.23 14.55 -1.37
CA LEU A 15 -7.56 14.88 -0.84
C LEU A 15 -8.73 14.13 -1.51
N LYS A 16 -8.43 13.16 -2.38
CA LYS A 16 -9.40 12.24 -2.97
C LYS A 16 -9.06 10.85 -2.48
N ILE A 17 -9.75 10.40 -1.43
CA ILE A 17 -9.44 9.17 -0.71
C ILE A 17 -10.66 8.25 -0.75
N VAL A 18 -10.44 7.01 -1.17
CA VAL A 18 -11.44 5.94 -1.11
C VAL A 18 -11.01 4.95 -0.04
N VAL A 19 -11.94 4.57 0.83
CA VAL A 19 -11.72 3.53 1.84
C VAL A 19 -12.55 2.32 1.47
N LEU A 20 -11.90 1.26 0.97
CA LEU A 20 -12.56 0.00 0.64
C LEU A 20 -12.84 -0.77 1.93
N THR A 21 -14.10 -1.11 2.20
CA THR A 21 -14.52 -1.84 3.41
C THR A 21 -15.22 -3.14 3.05
N GLN A 22 -15.07 -4.19 3.88
CA GLN A 22 -15.66 -5.51 3.62
C GLN A 22 -16.41 -6.08 4.82
N TYR A 23 -15.70 -6.37 5.92
CA TYR A 23 -16.28 -7.04 7.09
C TYR A 23 -16.57 -6.07 8.22
N MET A 24 -17.73 -6.25 8.90
CA MET A 24 -18.14 -5.52 10.11
C MET A 24 -17.91 -3.99 10.06
N SER A 25 -18.12 -3.38 8.88
CA SER A 25 -17.68 -2.01 8.59
C SER A 25 -18.54 -0.91 9.20
N HIS A 26 -19.71 -1.20 9.76
CA HIS A 26 -20.68 -0.16 10.16
C HIS A 26 -20.09 0.92 11.08
N SER A 27 -19.32 0.52 12.09
CA SER A 27 -18.66 1.47 13.01
C SER A 27 -17.60 2.31 12.29
N LEU A 28 -16.85 1.70 11.37
CA LEU A 28 -15.84 2.36 10.54
C LEU A 28 -16.48 3.35 9.55
N ASP A 29 -17.51 2.93 8.82
CA ASP A 29 -18.23 3.76 7.86
C ASP A 29 -18.86 4.97 8.56
N ARG A 30 -19.42 4.76 9.75
CA ARG A 30 -19.92 5.84 10.61
C ARG A 30 -18.81 6.79 11.04
N HIS A 31 -17.66 6.28 11.49
CA HIS A 31 -16.50 7.10 11.88
C HIS A 31 -16.02 7.98 10.72
N ILE A 32 -15.81 7.40 9.54
CA ILE A 32 -15.38 8.13 8.34
C ILE A 32 -16.41 9.21 7.99
N SER A 33 -17.70 8.85 7.92
CA SER A 33 -18.77 9.76 7.53
C SER A 33 -18.98 10.92 8.52
N GLN A 34 -18.63 10.75 9.79
CA GLN A 34 -18.79 11.77 10.83
C GLN A 34 -17.55 12.66 10.98
N THR A 35 -16.36 12.09 10.81
CA THR A 35 -15.10 12.76 11.17
C THR A 35 -14.31 13.24 9.95
N TRP A 36 -14.28 12.47 8.87
CA TRP A 36 -13.43 12.74 7.70
C TRP A 36 -14.22 13.40 6.58
N ARG A 37 -14.47 14.71 6.74
CA ARG A 37 -15.19 15.52 5.74
C ARG A 37 -14.28 16.57 5.14
N PHE A 38 -13.96 16.42 3.86
CA PHE A 38 -13.34 17.48 3.07
C PHE A 38 -14.39 18.36 2.40
N SER A 39 -13.99 19.57 2.00
CA SER A 39 -14.86 20.47 1.26
C SER A 39 -15.10 19.95 -0.15
N GLY A 40 -16.33 19.55 -0.44
CA GLY A 40 -16.75 19.07 -1.77
C GLY A 40 -16.74 20.14 -2.87
N LEU A 41 -16.68 21.43 -2.52
CA LEU A 41 -16.61 22.53 -3.50
C LEU A 41 -15.38 22.44 -4.41
N LEU A 42 -14.31 21.80 -3.94
CA LEU A 42 -13.07 21.59 -4.69
C LEU A 42 -12.96 20.16 -5.24
N GLY A 43 -14.04 19.37 -5.18
CA GLY A 43 -14.04 17.96 -5.57
C GLY A 43 -13.23 17.05 -4.63
N ASN A 44 -12.94 17.49 -3.41
CA ASN A 44 -12.24 16.69 -2.40
C ASN A 44 -13.21 15.80 -1.63
N TYR A 45 -12.79 14.58 -1.31
CA TYR A 45 -13.62 13.64 -0.56
C TYR A 45 -12.78 12.59 0.17
N VAL A 46 -13.35 12.08 1.27
CA VAL A 46 -13.02 10.78 1.85
C VAL A 46 -14.31 9.98 1.81
N THR A 47 -14.31 8.84 1.12
CA THR A 47 -15.55 8.07 0.93
C THR A 47 -15.35 6.59 1.27
N PRO A 48 -16.12 6.02 2.20
CA PRO A 48 -16.14 4.59 2.41
C PRO A 48 -16.92 3.92 1.26
N VAL A 49 -16.33 2.88 0.69
CA VAL A 49 -16.93 2.07 -0.37
C VAL A 49 -17.01 0.63 0.14
N PRO A 50 -18.20 0.18 0.55
CA PRO A 50 -18.38 -1.19 1.03
C PRO A 50 -18.24 -2.18 -0.13
N ALA A 51 -18.03 -3.45 0.18
CA ALA A 51 -18.01 -4.52 -0.80
C ALA A 51 -19.27 -4.48 -1.68
N GLN A 52 -19.07 -4.25 -2.98
CA GLN A 52 -20.15 -4.15 -3.95
C GLN A 52 -20.12 -5.39 -4.84
N MET A 53 -21.25 -6.06 -5.03
CA MET A 53 -21.39 -7.21 -5.95
C MET A 53 -21.52 -6.73 -7.41
N ARG A 54 -20.63 -5.82 -7.86
CA ARG A 54 -20.76 -5.11 -9.17
C ARG A 54 -20.37 -5.96 -10.36
N ARG A 55 -19.43 -6.89 -10.17
CA ARG A 55 -18.92 -7.77 -11.23
C ARG A 55 -19.44 -9.21 -11.09
N GLY A 56 -20.41 -9.45 -10.22
CA GLY A 56 -21.06 -10.75 -10.00
C GLY A 56 -21.56 -10.93 -8.58
N PRO A 57 -22.22 -12.05 -8.26
CA PRO A 57 -22.83 -12.28 -6.96
C PRO A 57 -21.81 -12.77 -5.91
N HIS A 58 -20.67 -12.10 -5.79
CA HIS A 58 -19.62 -12.42 -4.83
C HIS A 58 -19.09 -11.15 -4.15
N TRP A 59 -18.62 -11.31 -2.92
CA TRP A 59 -17.87 -10.28 -2.21
C TRP A 59 -16.44 -10.21 -2.74
N PHE A 60 -15.65 -9.25 -2.26
CA PHE A 60 -14.24 -9.16 -2.62
C PHE A 60 -13.52 -10.47 -2.30
N ALA A 61 -12.92 -11.08 -3.32
CA ALA A 61 -12.10 -12.29 -3.18
C ALA A 61 -10.74 -12.00 -2.52
N GLY A 62 -10.35 -10.72 -2.46
CA GLY A 62 -9.17 -10.22 -1.77
C GLY A 62 -8.91 -8.75 -2.14
N SER A 63 -7.74 -8.25 -1.76
CA SER A 63 -7.37 -6.84 -1.90
C SER A 63 -7.29 -6.37 -3.37
N ALA A 64 -6.80 -7.18 -4.29
CA ALA A 64 -6.72 -6.83 -5.70
C ALA A 64 -8.10 -6.89 -6.38
N ASP A 65 -8.93 -7.86 -6.02
CA ASP A 65 -10.31 -7.94 -6.51
C ASP A 65 -11.15 -6.75 -6.03
N ALA A 66 -10.94 -6.27 -4.80
CA ALA A 66 -11.59 -5.07 -4.30
C ALA A 66 -11.32 -3.83 -5.18
N ILE A 67 -10.08 -3.69 -5.67
CA ILE A 67 -9.71 -2.64 -6.63
C ILE A 67 -10.37 -2.90 -7.98
N TYR A 68 -10.29 -4.12 -8.50
CA TYR A 68 -10.87 -4.48 -9.80
C TYR A 68 -12.37 -4.18 -9.88
N GLN A 69 -13.14 -4.57 -8.86
CA GLN A 69 -14.58 -4.31 -8.79
C GLN A 69 -14.93 -2.81 -8.73
N ASN A 70 -13.98 -1.97 -8.32
CA ASN A 70 -14.12 -0.53 -8.16
C ASN A 70 -13.22 0.28 -9.10
N ILE A 71 -12.75 -0.31 -10.22
CA ILE A 71 -11.90 0.39 -11.22
C ILE A 71 -12.51 1.73 -11.67
N ASN A 72 -13.84 1.84 -11.71
CA ASN A 72 -14.49 3.09 -12.10
C ASN A 72 -14.07 4.26 -11.22
N LEU A 73 -13.81 4.03 -9.92
CA LEU A 73 -13.35 5.08 -9.00
C LEU A 73 -11.97 5.64 -9.38
N ILE A 74 -11.15 4.84 -10.06
CA ILE A 74 -9.85 5.25 -10.57
C ILE A 74 -10.01 5.88 -11.96
N THR A 75 -10.77 5.26 -12.86
CA THR A 75 -10.91 5.76 -14.24
C THR A 75 -11.70 7.06 -14.34
N ASP A 76 -12.66 7.29 -13.44
CA ASP A 76 -13.45 8.53 -13.42
C ASP A 76 -12.58 9.73 -12.98
N GLU A 77 -11.62 9.49 -12.09
CA GLU A 77 -10.67 10.52 -11.60
C GLU A 77 -9.42 10.65 -12.46
N ASN A 78 -9.07 9.58 -13.20
CA ASN A 78 -7.92 9.47 -14.10
C ASN A 78 -6.60 10.06 -13.52
N PRO A 79 -6.13 9.60 -12.35
CA PRO A 79 -4.88 10.07 -11.77
C PRO A 79 -3.66 9.51 -12.53
N ASP A 80 -2.51 10.16 -12.42
CA ASP A 80 -1.25 9.62 -12.96
C ASP A 80 -0.74 8.43 -12.13
N VAL A 81 -0.88 8.52 -10.81
CA VAL A 81 -0.45 7.51 -9.84
C VAL A 81 -1.56 7.18 -8.83
N VAL A 82 -1.59 5.94 -8.34
CA VAL A 82 -2.52 5.48 -7.31
C VAL A 82 -1.73 4.98 -6.09
N CYS A 83 -2.04 5.55 -4.93
CA CYS A 83 -1.53 5.07 -3.64
C CYS A 83 -2.50 4.04 -3.04
N VAL A 84 -2.03 2.83 -2.76
CA VAL A 84 -2.81 1.75 -2.13
C VAL A 84 -2.16 1.38 -0.81
N PHE A 85 -2.74 1.81 0.31
CA PHE A 85 -2.11 1.73 1.64
C PHE A 85 -2.93 0.87 2.59
N GLY A 86 -2.25 0.03 3.37
CA GLY A 86 -2.83 -0.64 4.54
C GLY A 86 -3.27 0.38 5.59
N ALA A 87 -4.49 0.21 6.11
CA ALA A 87 -5.14 1.16 7.01
C ALA A 87 -5.27 0.63 8.46
N ASP A 88 -4.60 -0.49 8.74
CA ASP A 88 -4.57 -1.24 10.00
C ASP A 88 -3.21 -1.15 10.74
N HIS A 89 -2.25 -0.41 10.18
CA HIS A 89 -0.97 -0.12 10.82
C HIS A 89 -0.94 1.30 11.45
N ILE A 90 -0.10 1.47 12.47
CA ILE A 90 0.17 2.77 13.11
C ILE A 90 1.55 3.27 12.67
N TYR A 91 1.56 4.38 11.93
CA TYR A 91 2.79 5.01 11.43
C TYR A 91 2.53 6.46 11.02
N ARG A 92 3.59 7.28 11.03
CA ARG A 92 3.60 8.64 10.46
C ARG A 92 4.45 8.64 9.21
N MET A 93 3.88 9.03 8.08
CA MET A 93 4.54 9.04 6.78
C MET A 93 4.17 10.31 6.01
N ASP A 94 5.14 10.87 5.28
CA ASP A 94 4.88 11.79 4.19
C ASP A 94 4.85 10.99 2.87
N PRO A 95 3.66 10.61 2.36
CA PRO A 95 3.55 9.78 1.17
C PRO A 95 4.06 10.48 -0.10
N ARG A 96 4.23 11.81 -0.10
CA ARG A 96 4.78 12.55 -1.25
C ARG A 96 6.19 12.09 -1.59
N GLN A 97 7.01 11.79 -0.59
CA GLN A 97 8.39 11.32 -0.79
C GLN A 97 8.43 9.94 -1.45
N MET A 98 7.48 9.06 -1.13
CA MET A 98 7.35 7.76 -1.79
C MET A 98 6.88 7.91 -3.24
N VAL A 99 5.94 8.84 -3.49
CA VAL A 99 5.49 9.17 -4.86
C VAL A 99 6.61 9.78 -5.68
N GLU A 100 7.38 10.71 -5.12
CA GLU A 100 8.55 11.30 -5.79
C GLU A 100 9.60 10.24 -6.13
N HIS A 101 9.88 9.32 -5.20
CA HIS A 101 10.77 8.18 -5.44
C HIS A 101 10.24 7.28 -6.56
N HIS A 102 8.95 6.95 -6.54
CA HIS A 102 8.29 6.14 -7.56
C HIS A 102 8.46 6.76 -8.95
N LEU A 103 8.12 8.05 -9.09
CA LEU A 103 8.26 8.79 -10.34
C LEU A 103 9.73 8.87 -10.82
N ALA A 104 10.68 9.06 -9.90
CA ALA A 104 12.10 9.12 -10.23
C ALA A 104 12.68 7.77 -10.67
N SER A 105 12.15 6.65 -10.12
CA SER A 105 12.59 5.29 -10.46
C SER A 105 12.08 4.83 -11.82
N GLY A 106 10.95 5.36 -12.29
CA GLY A 106 10.25 4.85 -13.47
C GLY A 106 9.67 3.44 -13.29
N ALA A 107 9.54 2.98 -12.05
CA ALA A 107 8.94 1.69 -11.72
C ALA A 107 7.43 1.71 -11.97
N GLY A 108 6.85 0.57 -12.37
CA GLY A 108 5.40 0.42 -12.47
C GLY A 108 4.72 0.29 -11.10
N VAL A 109 5.47 -0.17 -10.09
CA VAL A 109 5.05 -0.17 -8.68
C VAL A 109 6.24 0.11 -7.75
N THR A 110 5.99 0.86 -6.68
CA THR A 110 6.92 1.01 -5.55
C THR A 110 6.26 0.48 -4.28
N VAL A 111 6.99 -0.35 -3.53
CA VAL A 111 6.55 -0.98 -2.28
C VAL A 111 7.30 -0.35 -1.11
N ALA A 112 6.58 0.17 -0.11
CA ALA A 112 7.22 0.69 1.09
C ALA A 112 7.69 -0.47 1.97
N ALA A 113 8.96 -0.39 2.40
CA ALA A 113 9.54 -1.34 3.32
C ALA A 113 10.21 -0.64 4.49
N ILE A 114 10.16 -1.29 5.65
CA ILE A 114 10.83 -0.84 6.86
C ILE A 114 11.99 -1.78 7.19
N PRO A 115 13.20 -1.24 7.47
CA PRO A 115 14.29 -2.04 8.01
C PRO A 115 13.96 -2.58 9.39
N VAL A 116 13.94 -3.91 9.53
CA VAL A 116 13.74 -4.62 10.80
C VAL A 116 14.94 -5.50 11.11
N GLY A 117 15.13 -5.86 12.39
CA GLY A 117 16.18 -6.80 12.77
C GLY A 117 15.97 -8.16 12.12
N TYR A 118 17.07 -8.86 11.81
CA TYR A 118 17.03 -10.16 11.12
C TYR A 118 16.10 -11.20 11.76
N GLU A 119 16.05 -11.27 13.10
CA GLU A 119 15.18 -12.22 13.80
C GLU A 119 13.70 -11.86 13.69
N ASP A 120 13.36 -10.56 13.80
CA ASP A 120 11.99 -10.08 13.66
C ASP A 120 11.47 -10.29 12.23
N ALA A 121 12.35 -10.13 11.23
CA ALA A 121 12.05 -10.26 9.81
C ALA A 121 11.38 -11.60 9.44
N LYS A 122 11.65 -12.67 10.18
CA LYS A 122 11.07 -14.01 9.95
C LYS A 122 9.55 -14.05 10.09
N SER A 123 8.95 -13.06 10.76
CA SER A 123 7.49 -12.94 10.94
C SER A 123 6.81 -12.11 9.85
N PHE A 124 7.56 -11.50 8.94
CA PHE A 124 7.07 -10.59 7.92
C PHE A 124 7.26 -11.13 6.50
N GLY A 125 6.60 -10.49 5.53
CA GLY A 125 6.98 -10.58 4.12
C GLY A 125 8.22 -9.72 3.87
N VAL A 126 9.35 -10.35 3.54
CA VAL A 126 10.64 -9.68 3.33
C VAL A 126 10.89 -9.45 1.84
N ILE A 127 11.37 -8.26 1.52
CA ILE A 127 11.74 -7.83 0.17
C ILE A 127 13.23 -8.06 -0.05
N GLU A 128 13.57 -8.79 -1.10
CA GLU A 128 14.92 -8.85 -1.65
C GLU A 128 15.05 -7.81 -2.76
N SER A 129 16.01 -6.90 -2.65
CA SER A 129 16.28 -5.88 -3.66
C SER A 129 17.75 -5.87 -4.06
N ASP A 130 18.02 -5.38 -5.27
CA ASP A 130 19.38 -5.03 -5.69
C ASP A 130 19.86 -3.69 -5.08
N GLU A 131 21.09 -3.28 -5.40
CA GLU A 131 21.69 -2.02 -4.93
C GLU A 131 20.99 -0.75 -5.47
N HIS A 132 20.15 -0.88 -6.50
CA HIS A 132 19.38 0.21 -7.10
C HIS A 132 17.93 0.26 -6.60
N GLY A 133 17.56 -0.65 -5.70
CA GLY A 133 16.22 -0.74 -5.13
C GLY A 133 15.22 -1.45 -6.04
N GLN A 134 15.65 -2.08 -7.13
CA GLN A 134 14.78 -2.94 -7.91
C GLN A 134 14.51 -4.22 -7.11
N ILE A 135 13.24 -4.61 -6.99
CA ILE A 135 12.85 -5.80 -6.25
C ILE A 135 13.15 -7.03 -7.10
N VAL A 136 13.85 -7.99 -6.50
CA VAL A 136 14.25 -9.26 -7.11
C VAL A 136 13.31 -10.38 -6.69
N ALA A 137 12.92 -10.42 -5.41
CA ALA A 137 12.06 -11.46 -4.86
C ALA A 137 11.32 -11.02 -3.59
N PHE A 138 10.25 -11.74 -3.28
CA PHE A 138 9.50 -11.64 -2.03
C PHE A 138 9.56 -12.95 -1.26
N HIS A 139 9.80 -12.84 0.04
CA HIS A 139 9.99 -13.96 0.94
C HIS A 139 8.99 -13.89 2.10
N GLU A 140 7.86 -14.59 1.99
CA GLU A 140 6.81 -14.60 3.01
C GLU A 140 7.22 -15.48 4.20
N LYS A 141 7.36 -14.88 5.39
CA LYS A 141 7.64 -15.57 6.67
C LYS A 141 8.78 -16.58 6.57
N SER A 142 9.85 -16.18 5.87
CA SER A 142 11.00 -17.04 5.62
C SER A 142 11.84 -17.22 6.88
N PRO A 143 12.28 -18.46 7.22
CA PRO A 143 13.22 -18.69 8.31
C PRO A 143 14.64 -18.16 8.01
N THR A 144 14.94 -17.90 6.74
CA THR A 144 16.23 -17.37 6.26
C THR A 144 15.98 -16.15 5.37
N PRO A 145 15.52 -15.02 5.95
CA PRO A 145 15.19 -13.83 5.18
C PRO A 145 16.46 -13.18 4.59
N PRO A 146 16.40 -12.62 3.37
CA PRO A 146 17.53 -11.89 2.81
C PRO A 146 17.78 -10.60 3.59
N THR A 147 19.06 -10.24 3.76
CA THR A 147 19.46 -8.97 4.37
C THR A 147 19.37 -7.84 3.36
N MET A 148 19.16 -6.62 3.84
CA MET A 148 19.10 -5.45 2.96
C MET A 148 20.48 -5.11 2.37
N PRO A 149 20.55 -4.56 1.15
CA PRO A 149 21.81 -4.11 0.56
C PRO A 149 22.54 -3.14 1.49
N GLY A 150 23.83 -3.39 1.72
CA GLY A 150 24.68 -2.56 2.57
C GLY A 150 24.53 -2.76 4.09
N ASP A 151 23.61 -3.61 4.56
CA ASP A 151 23.44 -3.91 5.99
C ASP A 151 23.06 -5.38 6.23
N SER A 152 24.03 -6.18 6.70
CA SER A 152 23.86 -7.61 6.96
C SER A 152 23.11 -7.93 8.27
N THR A 153 22.67 -6.92 9.02
CA THR A 153 21.99 -7.11 10.32
C THR A 153 20.48 -6.88 10.25
N ARG A 154 20.01 -6.27 9.15
CA ARG A 154 18.61 -5.89 8.95
C ARG A 154 18.07 -6.43 7.64
N CYS A 155 16.74 -6.55 7.57
CA CYS A 155 15.98 -6.98 6.41
C CYS A 155 14.91 -5.93 6.08
N LEU A 156 14.48 -5.85 4.82
CA LEU A 156 13.40 -4.96 4.38
C LEU A 156 12.06 -5.68 4.53
N ALA A 157 11.28 -5.37 5.57
CA ALA A 157 9.93 -5.90 5.74
C ALA A 157 8.91 -5.03 4.99
N SER A 158 8.06 -5.65 4.16
CA SER A 158 6.98 -4.96 3.46
C SER A 158 5.97 -4.38 4.46
N MET A 159 5.59 -3.12 4.27
CA MET A 159 4.62 -2.43 5.11
C MET A 159 3.18 -2.56 4.60
N GLY A 160 2.98 -3.18 3.44
CA GLY A 160 1.66 -3.24 2.79
C GLY A 160 1.20 -1.90 2.20
N ASN A 161 2.12 -0.98 1.91
CA ASN A 161 1.84 0.29 1.25
C ASN A 161 2.51 0.32 -0.12
N TYR A 162 1.74 0.73 -1.13
CA TYR A 162 2.12 0.66 -2.52
C TYR A 162 1.82 1.97 -3.23
N VAL A 163 2.68 2.36 -4.17
CA VAL A 163 2.41 3.42 -5.16
C VAL A 163 2.52 2.78 -6.54
N PHE A 164 1.49 2.93 -7.35
CA PHE A 164 1.43 2.39 -8.70
C PHE A 164 1.30 3.50 -9.73
N ASP A 165 1.88 3.29 -10.90
CA ASP A 165 1.38 3.91 -12.12
C ASP A 165 -0.06 3.45 -12.34
N THR A 166 -0.97 4.38 -12.62
CA THR A 166 -2.40 4.06 -12.78
C THR A 166 -2.64 2.99 -13.85
N LYS A 167 -1.93 3.09 -14.98
CA LYS A 167 -2.02 2.11 -16.06
C LYS A 167 -1.57 0.72 -15.59
N THR A 168 -0.43 0.65 -14.91
CA THR A 168 0.12 -0.61 -14.38
C THR A 168 -0.87 -1.28 -13.43
N LEU A 169 -1.48 -0.51 -12.52
CA LEU A 169 -2.49 -1.03 -11.59
C LEU A 169 -3.73 -1.53 -12.31
N ILE A 170 -4.28 -0.76 -13.26
CA ILE A 170 -5.49 -1.15 -14.00
C ILE A 170 -5.23 -2.42 -14.82
N ASP A 171 -4.11 -2.48 -15.53
CA ASP A 171 -3.78 -3.62 -16.38
C ASP A 171 -3.60 -4.90 -15.56
N ILE A 172 -2.88 -4.84 -14.43
CA ILE A 172 -2.57 -6.05 -13.65
C ILE A 172 -3.77 -6.61 -12.86
N VAL A 173 -4.72 -5.76 -12.46
CA VAL A 173 -5.92 -6.22 -11.74
C VAL A 173 -7.08 -6.54 -12.67
N THR A 174 -7.01 -6.17 -13.95
CA THR A 174 -8.05 -6.47 -14.95
C THR A 174 -7.79 -7.82 -15.60
N PRO A 175 -8.66 -8.83 -15.41
CA PRO A 175 -8.48 -10.13 -16.04
C PRO A 175 -8.54 -10.03 -17.56
N THR A 176 -7.54 -10.59 -18.25
CA THR A 176 -7.50 -10.70 -19.71
C THR A 176 -7.73 -12.14 -20.16
N GLY A 177 -8.81 -12.39 -20.89
CA GLY A 177 -9.08 -13.72 -21.47
C GLY A 177 -9.27 -14.83 -20.42
N ASN A 178 -8.36 -15.82 -20.42
CA ASN A 178 -8.40 -17.00 -19.54
C ASN A 178 -7.40 -16.90 -18.38
N ASP A 179 -6.79 -15.74 -18.16
CA ASP A 179 -5.78 -15.58 -17.12
C ASP A 179 -6.39 -15.77 -15.71
N ALA A 180 -5.57 -16.29 -14.79
CA ALA A 180 -5.96 -16.40 -13.40
C ALA A 180 -6.19 -15.01 -12.81
N VAL A 181 -7.36 -14.80 -12.20
CA VAL A 181 -7.71 -13.51 -11.59
C VAL A 181 -6.81 -13.25 -10.38
N ALA A 182 -6.08 -12.14 -10.40
CA ALA A 182 -5.32 -11.68 -9.24
C ALA A 182 -6.30 -11.28 -8.13
N THR A 183 -6.32 -12.04 -7.04
CA THR A 183 -7.21 -11.75 -5.90
C THR A 183 -6.54 -10.93 -4.80
N ASP A 184 -5.21 -10.99 -4.67
CA ASP A 184 -4.47 -10.33 -3.59
C ASP A 184 -3.28 -9.54 -4.13
N ILE A 185 -3.06 -8.35 -3.57
CA ILE A 185 -1.97 -7.46 -3.99
C ILE A 185 -0.62 -8.07 -3.61
N GLY A 186 -0.42 -8.45 -2.34
CA GLY A 186 0.86 -8.96 -1.85
C GLY A 186 1.20 -10.34 -2.40
N GLY A 187 0.19 -11.21 -2.55
CA GLY A 187 0.37 -12.60 -2.99
C GLY A 187 0.36 -12.82 -4.50
N HIS A 188 -0.28 -11.96 -5.28
CA HIS A 188 -0.41 -12.14 -6.73
C HIS A 188 0.13 -10.95 -7.53
N VAL A 189 -0.33 -9.73 -7.26
CA VAL A 189 0.02 -8.54 -8.06
C VAL A 189 1.51 -8.20 -7.95
N ILE A 190 2.00 -8.06 -6.72
CA ILE A 190 3.38 -7.63 -6.47
C ILE A 190 4.39 -8.67 -7.00
N PRO A 191 4.22 -10.00 -6.77
CA PRO A 191 5.08 -11.00 -7.39
C PRO A 191 5.08 -10.95 -8.92
N ALA A 192 3.92 -10.71 -9.56
CA ALA A 192 3.84 -10.60 -11.02
C ALA A 192 4.61 -9.37 -11.56
N LEU A 193 4.47 -8.21 -10.90
CA LEU A 193 5.21 -6.99 -11.27
C LEU A 193 6.71 -7.08 -10.97
N THR A 194 7.08 -7.86 -9.94
CA THR A 194 8.48 -8.20 -9.65
C THR A 194 9.07 -9.04 -10.79
N ALA A 195 8.37 -10.09 -11.22
CA ALA A 195 8.80 -10.93 -12.34
C ALA A 195 8.89 -10.15 -13.66
N ALA A 196 8.07 -9.12 -13.84
CA ALA A 196 8.12 -8.21 -14.98
C ALA A 196 9.26 -7.17 -14.89
N GLY A 197 9.98 -7.09 -13.77
CA GLY A 197 11.10 -6.17 -13.58
C GLY A 197 10.69 -4.70 -13.39
N VAL A 198 9.45 -4.45 -12.96
CA VAL A 198 8.89 -3.09 -12.80
C VAL A 198 8.53 -2.74 -11.36
N ALA A 199 9.06 -3.49 -10.39
CA ALA A 199 8.83 -3.27 -8.96
C ALA A 199 10.08 -2.69 -8.27
N HIS A 200 9.90 -1.63 -7.49
CA HIS A 200 10.95 -0.99 -6.70
C HIS A 200 10.60 -0.94 -5.21
N VAL A 201 11.61 -0.92 -4.34
CA VAL A 201 11.43 -0.74 -2.90
C VAL A 201 11.69 0.71 -2.48
N TYR A 202 10.84 1.22 -1.59
CA TYR A 202 11.04 2.49 -0.91
C TYR A 202 11.40 2.23 0.56
N ASP A 203 12.61 2.61 0.97
CA ASP A 203 13.05 2.50 2.37
C ASP A 203 12.38 3.58 3.24
N PHE A 204 11.39 3.17 4.01
CA PHE A 204 10.62 4.04 4.89
C PHE A 204 11.46 4.67 6.01
N SER A 205 12.61 4.10 6.39
CA SER A 205 13.48 4.72 7.39
C SER A 205 14.09 6.05 6.92
N THR A 206 14.07 6.29 5.60
CA THR A 206 14.49 7.55 4.99
C THR A 206 13.38 8.60 4.92
N ASN A 207 12.13 8.24 5.24
CA ASN A 207 11.00 9.16 5.21
C ASN A 207 11.11 10.20 6.32
N ILE A 208 10.94 11.48 5.97
CA ILE A 208 11.08 12.59 6.92
C ILE A 208 9.72 13.29 7.07
N VAL A 209 9.13 13.25 8.27
CA VAL A 209 7.89 13.98 8.56
C VAL A 209 8.21 15.24 9.36
N PRO A 210 7.79 16.46 8.91
CA PRO A 210 8.02 17.68 9.68
C PRO A 210 7.43 17.61 11.10
N GLY A 211 8.22 18.02 12.09
CA GLY A 211 7.83 17.98 13.50
C GLY A 211 7.74 16.57 14.09
N GLN A 212 8.47 15.62 13.51
CA GLN A 212 8.65 14.27 14.06
C GLN A 212 9.83 14.26 15.04
N ASP A 213 9.63 13.66 16.21
CA ASP A 213 10.71 13.42 17.17
C ASP A 213 11.60 12.26 16.68
N GLU A 214 12.87 12.24 17.10
CA GLU A 214 13.81 11.15 16.74
C GLU A 214 13.30 9.75 17.14
N ARG A 215 12.48 9.67 18.21
CA ARG A 215 11.86 8.40 18.65
C ARG A 215 10.74 7.91 17.75
N GLU A 216 10.13 8.82 17.00
CA GLU A 216 9.05 8.51 16.07
C GLU A 216 9.58 8.17 14.68
N LYS A 217 10.85 8.47 14.38
CA LYS A 217 11.47 8.22 13.08
C LYS A 217 11.51 6.71 12.80
N GLY A 218 10.93 6.31 11.66
CA GLY A 218 10.77 4.90 11.32
C GLY A 218 9.84 4.14 12.26
N TYR A 219 9.01 4.81 13.07
CA TYR A 219 8.01 4.13 13.88
C TYR A 219 6.93 3.55 12.98
N TRP A 220 6.80 2.22 13.03
CA TRP A 220 5.73 1.48 12.40
C TRP A 220 5.34 0.32 13.32
N ARG A 221 4.04 0.14 13.50
CA ARG A 221 3.49 -0.99 14.26
C ARG A 221 2.34 -1.62 13.52
N ASP A 222 2.48 -2.91 13.27
CA ASP A 222 1.36 -3.82 13.06
C ASP A 222 0.73 -4.16 14.40
N VAL A 223 -0.59 -3.96 14.49
CA VAL A 223 -1.40 -4.18 15.69
C VAL A 223 -2.20 -5.48 15.55
N GLY A 224 -1.63 -6.48 14.88
CA GLY A 224 -2.24 -7.78 14.61
C GLY A 224 -2.41 -8.70 15.83
N THR A 225 -1.76 -8.40 16.96
CA THR A 225 -1.87 -9.16 18.22
C THR A 225 -2.40 -8.30 19.37
N ILE A 226 -2.96 -8.95 20.40
CA ILE A 226 -3.51 -8.27 21.60
C ILE A 226 -2.39 -7.80 22.55
N ASP A 227 -1.27 -8.52 22.57
CA ASP A 227 -0.06 -8.17 23.31
C ASP A 227 0.69 -7.01 22.65
#